data_AF-A0A3M1A1M2-F1
#
_entry.id   AF-A0A3M1A1M2-F1
#
_cell.length_a   1.000
_cell.length_b   1.000
_cell.length_c   1.000
_cell.angle_alpha   90.00
_cell.angle_beta   90.00
_cell.angle_gamma   90.00
#
_symmetry.space_group_name_H-M   'P 1'
#
loop_
_entity.id
_entity.type
_entity.pdbx_description
1 polymer ?
#
loop_
_entity_poly.entity_id
_entity_poly.type
_entity_poly.pdbx_seq_one_letter_code
_entity_poly.pdbx_strand_id
1 'polypeptide(L)'
;ALGCPFLLVAGNYLGTLSHSIATVEALAARGLRPRAIILSDRGDGPVAVAETASALTTRLRLPVHILPTLEGTAPWQRAPNLLAPLGMI
;
A
#
# COMPACT_ATOMS: atom_id res chain seq x y z
N ALA A 1 -17.83 0.55 12.17
CA ALA A 1 -17.16 0.65 10.85
C ALA A 1 -18.21 0.49 9.75
N LEU A 2 -18.05 1.16 8.61
CA LEU A 2 -19.07 1.18 7.53
C LEU A 2 -19.17 -0.12 6.71
N GLY A 3 -18.34 -1.13 7.02
CA GLY A 3 -18.36 -2.42 6.31
C GLY A 3 -17.85 -2.39 4.87
N CYS A 4 -17.31 -1.24 4.42
CA CYS A 4 -16.84 -1.08 3.04
C CYS A 4 -15.46 -1.74 2.83
N PRO A 5 -15.21 -2.31 1.64
CA PRO A 5 -13.87 -2.72 1.26
C PRO A 5 -12.97 -1.49 1.14
N PHE A 6 -11.70 -1.61 1.55
CA PHE A 6 -10.76 -0.48 1.55
C PHE A 6 -9.34 -0.94 1.20
N LEU A 7 -8.52 0.02 0.81
CA LEU A 7 -7.09 -0.13 0.57
C LEU A 7 -6.32 0.59 1.68
N LEU A 8 -5.15 0.07 2.05
CA LEU A 8 -4.21 0.78 2.91
C LEU A 8 -3.15 1.44 2.04
N VAL A 9 -2.92 2.75 2.19
CA VAL A 9 -1.84 3.45 1.50
C VAL A 9 -0.68 3.67 2.46
N ALA A 10 0.52 3.27 2.05
CA ALA A 10 1.77 3.48 2.78
C ALA A 10 2.76 4.23 1.89
N GLY A 11 3.65 5.02 2.49
CA GLY A 11 4.81 5.60 1.77
C GLY A 11 6.02 4.67 1.86
N ASN A 12 7.01 4.85 0.99
CA ASN A 12 8.30 4.16 1.05
C ASN A 12 9.38 5.04 1.74
N TYR A 13 9.53 4.90 3.05
CA TYR A 13 10.49 5.62 3.89
C TYR A 13 10.99 4.76 5.06
N LEU A 14 12.01 5.22 5.79
CA LEU A 14 12.53 4.50 6.96
C LEU A 14 11.43 4.31 8.03
N GLY A 15 11.15 3.06 8.40
CA GLY A 15 10.07 2.72 9.34
C GLY A 15 8.76 2.26 8.69
N THR A 16 8.67 2.28 7.35
CA THR A 16 7.48 1.83 6.59
C THR A 16 7.02 0.43 6.96
N LEU A 17 7.96 -0.51 7.13
CA LEU A 17 7.63 -1.88 7.53
C LEU A 17 6.90 -1.89 8.88
N SER A 18 7.51 -1.28 9.89
CA SER A 18 6.95 -1.23 11.24
C SER A 18 5.60 -0.53 11.27
N HIS A 19 5.48 0.65 10.64
CA HIS A 19 4.23 1.40 10.61
C HIS A 19 3.11 0.64 9.88
N SER A 20 3.42 0.03 8.73
CA SER A 20 2.42 -0.72 7.96
C SER A 20 1.95 -1.96 8.70
N ILE A 21 2.86 -2.70 9.33
CA ILE A 21 2.52 -3.89 10.12
C ILE A 21 1.65 -3.50 11.31
N ALA A 22 2.09 -2.52 12.11
CA ALA A 22 1.32 -2.04 13.26
C ALA A 22 -0.06 -1.53 12.86
N THR A 23 -0.17 -0.85 11.71
CA THR A 23 -1.46 -0.38 11.19
C THR A 23 -2.38 -1.54 10.83
N VAL A 24 -1.89 -2.55 10.12
CA VAL A 24 -2.68 -3.74 9.76
C VAL A 24 -3.09 -4.55 10.99
N GLU A 25 -2.23 -4.66 11.99
CA GLU A 25 -2.55 -5.29 13.29
C GLU A 25 -3.59 -4.48 14.08
N ALA A 26 -3.48 -3.16 14.11
CA ALA A 26 -4.48 -2.30 14.76
C ALA A 26 -5.85 -2.38 14.07
N LEU A 27 -5.88 -2.49 12.74
CA LEU A 27 -7.10 -2.77 11.97
C LEU A 27 -7.64 -4.18 12.28
N ALA A 28 -6.75 -5.18 12.36
CA ALA A 28 -7.08 -6.56 12.72
C ALA A 28 -7.88 -6.66 14.01
N ALA A 29 -7.37 -5.99 15.04
CA ALA A 29 -7.96 -5.98 16.37
C ALA A 29 -9.38 -5.42 16.39
N ARG A 30 -9.79 -4.72 15.32
CA ARG A 30 -11.13 -4.14 15.13
C ARG A 30 -11.95 -4.88 14.07
N GLY A 31 -11.50 -6.06 13.64
CA GLY A 31 -12.17 -6.86 12.60
C GLY A 31 -12.07 -6.25 11.20
N LEU A 32 -11.10 -5.37 10.96
CA LEU A 32 -10.89 -4.70 9.68
C LEU A 32 -9.67 -5.27 8.95
N ARG A 33 -9.82 -5.49 7.64
CA ARG A 33 -8.79 -6.04 6.76
C ARG A 33 -8.78 -5.26 5.44
N PRO A 34 -7.67 -4.59 5.08
CA PRO A 34 -7.55 -3.99 3.76
C PRO A 34 -7.49 -5.09 2.69
N ARG A 35 -7.96 -4.79 1.48
CA ARG A 35 -7.86 -5.71 0.33
C ARG A 35 -6.45 -5.79 -0.25
N ALA A 36 -5.72 -4.68 -0.18
CA ALA A 36 -4.32 -4.59 -0.57
C ALA A 36 -3.66 -3.38 0.09
N ILE A 37 -2.33 -3.33 0.02
CA ILE A 37 -1.52 -2.17 0.36
C ILE A 37 -1.04 -1.51 -0.93
N ILE A 38 -1.21 -0.19 -1.05
CA ILE A 38 -0.56 0.61 -2.08
C ILE A 38 0.68 1.25 -1.45
N LEU A 39 1.86 0.84 -1.92
CA LEU A 39 3.13 1.40 -1.50
C LEU A 39 3.52 2.52 -2.47
N SER A 40 3.31 3.76 -2.04
CA SER A 40 3.71 4.96 -2.78
C SER A 40 5.22 5.13 -2.68
N ASP A 41 5.90 4.93 -3.79
CA ASP A 41 7.33 5.13 -3.89
C ASP A 41 7.66 6.61 -4.09
N ARG A 42 8.68 7.08 -3.39
CA ARG A 42 9.27 8.42 -3.60
C ARG A 42 10.69 8.36 -4.16
N GLY A 43 11.26 7.16 -4.31
CA GLY A 43 12.58 6.96 -4.93
C GLY A 43 13.77 7.41 -4.09
N ASP A 44 13.56 7.87 -2.86
CA ASP A 44 14.57 8.46 -1.97
C ASP A 44 14.86 7.60 -0.71
N GLY A 45 14.22 6.44 -0.59
CA GLY A 45 14.42 5.52 0.52
C GLY A 45 15.76 4.79 0.47
N PRO A 46 16.37 4.46 1.63
CA PRO A 46 17.64 3.72 1.69
C PRO A 46 17.52 2.25 1.27
N VAL A 47 16.29 1.74 1.11
CA VAL A 47 15.97 0.37 0.72
C VAL A 47 15.14 0.43 -0.55
N ALA A 48 15.43 -0.47 -1.51
CA ALA A 48 14.66 -0.56 -2.74
C ALA A 48 13.18 -0.82 -2.43
N VAL A 49 12.27 -0.08 -3.07
CA VAL A 49 10.81 -0.23 -2.86
C VAL A 49 10.33 -1.66 -3.05
N ALA A 50 10.93 -2.40 -3.99
CA ALA A 50 10.60 -3.80 -4.26
C ALA A 50 10.90 -4.72 -3.07
N GLU A 51 11.98 -4.48 -2.34
CA GLU A 51 12.33 -5.25 -1.13
C GLU A 51 11.33 -4.96 -0.01
N THR A 52 10.97 -3.69 0.19
CA THR A 52 9.94 -3.28 1.15
C THR A 52 8.59 -3.92 0.82
N ALA A 53 8.17 -3.90 -0.45
CA ALA A 53 6.93 -4.51 -0.90
C ALA A 53 6.91 -6.03 -0.70
N SER A 54 8.02 -6.71 -1.00
CA SER A 54 8.19 -8.16 -0.78
C SER A 54 8.06 -8.51 0.70
N ALA A 55 8.78 -7.78 1.56
CA ALA A 55 8.73 -7.99 3.01
C ALA A 55 7.33 -7.78 3.59
N LEU A 56 6.61 -6.73 3.16
CA LEU A 56 5.23 -6.50 3.56
C LEU A 56 4.30 -7.62 3.09
N THR A 57 4.42 -8.03 1.83
CA THR A 57 3.62 -9.13 1.25
C THR A 57 3.78 -10.40 2.06
N THR A 58 5.02 -10.80 2.37
CA THR A 58 5.33 -12.00 3.14
C THR A 58 4.80 -11.92 4.57
N ARG A 59 5.02 -10.80 5.28
CA ARG A 59 4.66 -10.67 6.70
C ARG A 59 3.17 -10.54 6.93
N LEU A 60 2.47 -9.83 6.03
CA LEU A 60 1.05 -9.52 6.19
C LEU A 60 0.13 -10.46 5.42
N ARG A 61 0.69 -11.26 4.49
CA ARG A 61 -0.07 -12.13 3.58
C ARG A 61 -1.15 -11.34 2.82
N LEU A 62 -0.82 -10.12 2.43
CA LEU A 62 -1.68 -9.20 1.68
C LEU A 62 -0.97 -8.78 0.38
N PRO A 63 -1.71 -8.59 -0.72
CA PRO A 63 -1.15 -8.00 -1.93
C PRO A 63 -0.57 -6.61 -1.65
N VAL A 64 0.62 -6.33 -2.17
CA VAL A 64 1.25 -5.02 -2.14
C VAL A 64 1.51 -4.55 -3.56
N HIS A 65 0.96 -3.39 -3.92
CA HIS A 65 1.15 -2.76 -5.22
C HIS A 65 2.01 -1.52 -5.09
N ILE A 66 3.06 -1.44 -5.89
CA ILE A 66 3.95 -0.28 -5.92
C ILE A 66 3.34 0.77 -6.83
N LEU A 67 3.20 2.00 -6.32
CA LEU A 67 2.83 3.17 -7.11
C LEU A 67 4.08 4.06 -7.24
N PRO A 68 4.73 4.12 -8.41
CA PRO A 68 5.87 5.00 -8.62
C PRO A 68 5.45 6.48 -8.62
N THR A 69 6.41 7.38 -8.47
CA THR A 69 6.19 8.81 -8.73
C THR A 69 5.67 8.99 -10.16
N LEU A 70 4.56 9.71 -10.29
CA LEU A 70 3.96 10.04 -11.58
C LEU A 70 4.24 11.52 -11.89
N GLU A 71 4.92 11.77 -13.01
CA GLU A 71 5.32 13.13 -13.42
C GLU A 71 4.22 13.93 -14.17
N GLY A 72 4.50 15.19 -14.51
CA GLY A 72 3.66 15.99 -15.43
C GLY A 72 2.56 16.82 -14.76
N THR A 73 1.71 17.45 -15.56
CA THR A 73 0.73 18.46 -15.11
C THR A 73 -0.58 17.89 -14.57
N ALA A 74 -0.90 16.64 -14.93
CA ALA A 74 -2.05 15.90 -14.43
C ALA A 74 -1.67 14.43 -14.13
N PRO A 75 -0.75 14.20 -13.17
CA PRO A 75 -0.11 12.90 -12.97
C PRO A 75 -1.08 11.77 -12.62
N TRP A 76 -2.19 12.07 -11.95
CA TRP A 76 -3.24 11.10 -11.59
C TRP A 76 -3.91 10.44 -12.80
N GLN A 77 -3.93 11.10 -13.97
CA GLN A 77 -4.50 10.52 -15.19
C GLN A 77 -3.69 9.34 -15.72
N ARG A 78 -2.43 9.21 -15.28
CA ARG A 78 -1.52 8.13 -15.68
C ARG A 78 -1.39 7.07 -14.60
N ALA A 79 -2.12 7.20 -13.49
CA ALA A 79 -2.11 6.21 -12.44
C ALA A 79 -2.66 4.88 -12.99
N PRO A 80 -2.06 3.74 -12.63
CA PRO A 80 -2.64 2.44 -12.95
C PRO A 80 -4.01 2.29 -12.26
N ASN A 81 -4.80 1.29 -12.67
CA ASN A 81 -6.05 0.99 -11.97
C ASN A 81 -5.77 0.48 -10.54
N LEU A 82 -5.79 1.40 -9.57
CA LEU A 82 -5.61 1.10 -8.14
C LEU A 82 -6.86 0.48 -7.50
N LEU A 83 -8.01 0.48 -8.19
CA LEU A 83 -9.27 -0.06 -7.67
C LEU A 83 -9.45 -1.55 -7.97
N ALA A 84 -8.66 -2.13 -8.88
CA ALA A 84 -8.70 -3.55 -9.20
C ALA A 84 -8.68 -4.48 -7.95
N PRO A 85 -7.88 -4.22 -6.89
CA PRO A 85 -7.88 -5.06 -5.69
C PRO A 85 -9.19 -4.99 -4.88
N LEU A 86 -10.02 -3.97 -5.08
CA LEU A 86 -11.35 -3.88 -4.48
C LEU A 86 -12.39 -4.75 -5.22
N GLY A 87 -12.03 -5.35 -6.36
CA GLY A 87 -12.97 -6.05 -7.23
C GLY A 87 -13.88 -5.11 -8.01
N MET A 88 -13.49 -3.84 -8.13
CA MET A 88 -14.18 -2.82 -8.91
C MET A 88 -13.46 -2.65 -10.25
N ILE A 89 -14.22 -2.76 -11.35
CA ILE A 89 -13.76 -2.60 -12.73
C ILE A 89 -14.58 -1.51 -13.41
#